data_AF-A0A520A4A5-F1
#
_entry.id   AF-A0A520A4A5-F1
#
_cell.length_a   1.000
_cell.length_b   1.000
_cell.length_c   1.000
_cell.angle_alpha   90.00
_cell.angle_beta   90.00
_cell.angle_gamma   90.00
#
_symmetry.space_group_name_H-M   'P 1'
#
loop_
_entity.id
_entity.type
_entity.pdbx_description
1 polymer ?
#
loop_
_entity_poly.entity_id
_entity_poly.type
_entity_poly.pdbx_seq_one_letter_code
_entity_poly.pdbx_strand_id
1 'polypeptide(L)'
;MNFPEDFLHYVWQFRSFDNNDLKTADGENLKIIHQGFLNRNAGPDFSNSKIQLGETTWAGNIEIHIKASDWLKHNHQTDASYDNVILHVVYENDVEIKRMDGSVLPVLELKNRIADELIEKYENLFLTLTDFPCIAQIKTVDKLIV
;
A
#
# COMPACT_ATOMS: atom_id res chain seq x y z
N MET A 1 8.44 9.50 11.18
CA MET A 1 7.10 9.23 10.63
C MET A 1 6.62 7.92 11.20
N ASN A 2 5.47 7.91 11.85
CA ASN A 2 4.85 6.69 12.36
C ASN A 2 3.36 6.77 12.01
N PHE A 3 3.01 6.38 10.79
CA PHE A 3 1.62 6.20 10.36
C PHE A 3 1.30 4.68 10.33
N PRO A 4 0.03 4.29 10.58
CA PRO A 4 -0.40 2.90 10.51
C PRO A 4 -0.51 2.41 9.06
N GLU A 5 -0.63 1.10 8.88
CA GLU A 5 -0.80 0.44 7.56
C GLU A 5 -2.05 0.90 6.83
N ASP A 6 -3.11 1.28 7.56
CA ASP A 6 -4.33 1.90 7.00
C ASP A 6 -4.03 3.10 6.08
N PHE A 7 -2.97 3.87 6.37
CA PHE A 7 -2.54 4.96 5.49
C PHE A 7 -2.01 4.42 4.15
N LEU A 8 -1.21 3.35 4.18
CA LEU A 8 -0.71 2.71 2.97
C LEU A 8 -1.84 2.04 2.18
N HIS A 9 -2.84 1.48 2.86
CA HIS A 9 -4.06 0.97 2.21
C HIS A 9 -4.77 2.08 1.43
N TYR A 10 -4.93 3.27 2.03
CA TYR A 10 -5.47 4.45 1.34
C TYR A 10 -4.60 4.84 0.13
N VAL A 11 -3.28 4.98 0.35
CA VAL A 11 -2.33 5.37 -0.70
C VAL A 11 -2.41 4.41 -1.88
N TRP A 12 -2.46 3.11 -1.62
CA TRP A 12 -2.59 2.06 -2.63
C TRP A 12 -3.95 2.11 -3.35
N GLN A 13 -5.05 2.10 -2.58
CA GLN A 13 -6.41 2.03 -3.11
C GLN A 13 -6.72 3.17 -4.09
N PHE A 14 -6.29 4.39 -3.75
CA PHE A 14 -6.51 5.60 -4.54
C PHE A 14 -5.32 5.96 -5.43
N ARG A 15 -4.29 5.12 -5.49
CA ARG A 15 -3.05 5.36 -6.24
C ARG A 15 -2.43 6.73 -5.93
N SER A 16 -2.48 7.16 -4.68
CA SER A 16 -1.99 8.47 -4.21
C SER A 16 -0.47 8.47 -4.00
N PHE A 17 0.28 8.10 -5.03
CA PHE A 17 1.73 8.06 -5.09
C PHE A 17 2.20 8.25 -6.54
N ASP A 18 3.50 8.45 -6.76
CA ASP A 18 4.07 8.53 -8.10
C ASP A 18 4.02 7.16 -8.80
N ASN A 19 3.08 7.04 -9.73
CA ASN A 19 2.84 5.85 -10.54
C ASN A 19 3.71 5.78 -11.80
N ASN A 20 4.63 6.73 -12.01
CA ASN A 20 5.53 6.71 -13.15
C ASN A 20 6.69 5.74 -12.92
N ASP A 21 7.07 5.03 -13.99
CA ASP A 21 8.19 4.07 -14.03
C ASP A 21 8.25 3.19 -12.78
N LEU A 22 7.13 2.54 -12.46
CA LEU A 22 7.08 1.62 -11.33
C LEU A 22 7.99 0.44 -11.61
N LYS A 23 8.78 0.10 -10.59
CA LYS A 23 9.67 -1.05 -10.59
C LYS A 23 9.56 -1.76 -9.25
N THR A 24 9.73 -3.06 -9.28
CA THR A 24 9.95 -3.85 -8.08
C THR A 24 11.32 -3.51 -7.47
N ALA A 25 11.55 -3.92 -6.22
CA ALA A 25 12.80 -3.68 -5.51
C ALA A 25 14.03 -4.33 -6.19
N ASP A 26 13.84 -5.40 -6.97
CA ASP A 26 14.86 -6.04 -7.81
C ASP A 26 14.98 -5.44 -9.21
N GLY A 27 14.19 -4.40 -9.53
CA GLY A 27 14.30 -3.59 -10.75
C GLY A 27 13.46 -4.06 -11.93
N GLU A 28 12.58 -5.05 -11.75
CA GLU A 28 11.64 -5.49 -12.77
C GLU A 28 10.55 -4.43 -13.00
N ASN A 29 10.21 -4.17 -14.27
CA ASN A 29 9.17 -3.21 -14.62
C ASN A 29 7.81 -3.69 -14.09
N LEU A 30 7.11 -2.81 -13.35
CA LEU A 30 5.81 -3.05 -12.77
C LEU A 30 4.76 -2.15 -13.43
N LYS A 31 3.59 -2.70 -13.73
CA LYS A 31 2.41 -1.91 -14.12
C LYS A 31 1.19 -2.40 -13.36
N ILE A 32 0.49 -1.48 -12.71
CA ILE A 32 -0.74 -1.78 -11.97
C ILE A 32 -1.92 -1.68 -12.93
N ILE A 33 -2.44 -2.83 -13.37
CA ILE A 33 -3.62 -2.90 -14.24
C ILE A 33 -4.89 -2.69 -13.40
N HIS A 34 -5.00 -3.42 -12.29
CA HIS A 34 -6.08 -3.32 -11.30
C HIS A 34 -5.49 -3.50 -9.90
N GLN A 35 -5.70 -2.55 -9.01
CA GLN A 35 -5.15 -2.55 -7.66
C GLN A 35 -5.80 -3.58 -6.72
N GLY A 36 -6.91 -4.18 -7.15
CA GLY A 36 -7.71 -5.10 -6.36
C GLY A 36 -8.81 -4.42 -5.55
N PHE A 37 -9.54 -5.22 -4.79
CA PHE A 37 -10.57 -4.78 -3.85
C PHE A 37 -10.03 -4.95 -2.43
N LEU A 38 -10.14 -3.89 -1.63
CA LEU A 38 -9.80 -3.92 -0.21
C LEU A 38 -10.57 -5.04 0.48
N ASN A 39 -9.83 -5.97 1.06
CA ASN A 39 -10.34 -7.05 1.90
C ASN A 39 -10.51 -6.54 3.33
N ARG A 40 -11.65 -6.81 3.95
CA ARG A 40 -11.93 -6.45 5.35
C ARG A 40 -12.04 -7.67 6.26
N ASN A 41 -11.74 -8.84 5.71
CA ASN A 41 -11.72 -10.11 6.41
C ASN A 41 -10.28 -10.61 6.55
N ALA A 42 -10.10 -11.80 7.10
CA ALA A 42 -8.79 -12.44 7.17
C ALA A 42 -8.19 -12.69 5.77
N GLY A 43 -6.87 -12.85 5.74
CA GLY A 43 -6.08 -13.04 4.53
C GLY A 43 -5.51 -11.71 4.00
N PRO A 44 -5.05 -11.70 2.73
CA PRO A 44 -4.34 -10.55 2.20
C PRO A 44 -5.19 -9.27 2.11
N ASP A 45 -4.53 -8.12 2.17
CA ASP A 45 -5.16 -6.79 2.21
C ASP A 45 -6.02 -6.47 0.98
N PHE A 46 -5.59 -6.87 -0.22
CA PHE A 46 -6.31 -6.62 -1.46
C PHE A 46 -6.47 -7.90 -2.27
N SER A 47 -7.70 -8.17 -2.71
CA SER A 47 -8.08 -9.33 -3.50
C SER A 47 -8.34 -8.99 -4.96
N ASN A 48 -8.18 -9.97 -5.86
CA ASN A 48 -8.46 -9.82 -7.30
C ASN A 48 -7.69 -8.67 -7.97
N SER A 49 -6.46 -8.47 -7.54
CA SER A 49 -5.51 -7.54 -8.16
C SER A 49 -5.00 -8.11 -9.47
N LYS A 50 -4.62 -7.20 -10.37
CA LYS A 50 -4.00 -7.53 -11.65
C LYS A 50 -2.83 -6.59 -11.89
N ILE A 51 -1.64 -7.16 -12.05
CA ILE A 51 -0.42 -6.39 -12.34
C ILE A 51 0.31 -7.03 -13.52
N GLN A 52 1.21 -6.27 -14.12
CA GLN A 52 2.16 -6.78 -15.09
C GLN A 52 3.56 -6.60 -14.52
N LEU A 53 4.33 -7.69 -14.51
CA LEU A 53 5.73 -7.76 -14.13
C LEU A 53 6.51 -8.17 -15.37
N GLY A 54 7.36 -7.26 -15.88
CA GLY A 54 7.99 -7.41 -17.19
C GLY A 54 6.95 -7.62 -18.29
N GLU A 55 7.00 -8.77 -18.96
CA GLU A 55 6.06 -9.17 -20.02
C GLU A 55 4.88 -10.04 -19.50
N THR A 56 4.90 -10.42 -18.22
CA THR A 56 3.93 -11.37 -17.64
C THR A 56 2.82 -10.64 -16.88
N THR A 57 1.57 -10.94 -17.21
CA THR A 57 0.42 -10.46 -16.44
C THR A 57 0.06 -11.45 -15.34
N TRP A 58 0.03 -10.97 -14.10
CA TRP A 58 -0.32 -11.73 -12.91
C TRP A 58 -1.70 -11.32 -12.39
N ALA A 59 -2.45 -12.29 -11.88
CA ALA A 59 -3.71 -12.08 -11.17
C ALA A 59 -3.64 -12.79 -9.82
N GLY A 60 -4.04 -12.11 -8.75
CA GLY A 60 -3.83 -12.57 -7.38
C GLY A 60 -4.06 -11.48 -6.37
N ASN A 61 -3.42 -11.60 -5.22
CA ASN A 61 -3.63 -10.72 -4.08
C ASN A 61 -2.44 -9.78 -3.85
N ILE A 62 -2.68 -8.71 -3.12
CA ILE A 62 -1.64 -7.77 -2.70
C ILE A 62 -1.69 -7.66 -1.19
N GLU A 63 -0.50 -7.67 -0.60
CA GLU A 63 -0.30 -7.47 0.82
C GLU A 63 0.46 -6.17 1.07
N ILE A 64 0.11 -5.44 2.13
CA ILE A 64 0.69 -4.14 2.44
C ILE A 64 1.23 -4.13 3.85
N HIS A 65 2.47 -3.69 4.02
CA HIS A 65 3.07 -3.51 5.34
C HIS A 65 3.89 -2.21 5.43
N ILE A 66 4.19 -1.76 6.64
CA ILE A 66 5.17 -0.66 6.79
C ILE A 66 6.56 -1.14 6.35
N LYS A 67 6.99 -2.30 6.83
CA LYS A 67 8.28 -2.90 6.48
C LYS A 67 8.11 -4.25 5.81
N ALA A 68 9.02 -4.61 4.90
CA ALA A 68 9.06 -5.94 4.33
C ALA A 68 9.20 -7.03 5.42
N SER A 69 9.96 -6.77 6.47
CA SER A 69 10.15 -7.69 7.59
C SER A 69 8.89 -7.99 8.40
N ASP A 70 7.82 -7.18 8.28
CA ASP A 70 6.54 -7.43 8.95
C ASP A 70 5.85 -8.68 8.40
N TRP A 71 6.13 -9.06 7.15
CA TRP A 71 5.71 -10.35 6.57
C TRP A 71 6.12 -11.53 7.45
N LEU A 72 7.35 -11.52 7.95
CA LEU A 72 7.90 -12.56 8.82
C LEU A 72 7.33 -12.47 10.23
N LYS A 73 7.12 -11.25 10.75
CA LYS A 73 6.54 -11.03 12.08
C LYS A 73 5.11 -11.57 12.17
N HIS A 74 4.36 -11.45 11.08
CA HIS A 74 2.99 -11.94 10.98
C HIS A 74 2.89 -13.43 10.56
N ASN A 75 4.03 -14.11 10.37
CA ASN A 75 4.12 -15.52 9.98
C ASN A 75 3.48 -15.87 8.62
N HIS A 76 3.37 -14.89 7.70
CA HIS A 76 2.81 -15.10 6.37
C HIS A 76 3.63 -16.05 5.51
N GLN A 77 4.94 -16.18 5.78
CA GLN A 77 5.83 -17.14 5.11
C GLN A 77 5.48 -18.61 5.39
N THR A 78 4.55 -18.89 6.31
CA THR A 78 4.08 -20.24 6.64
C THR A 78 2.57 -20.41 6.49
N ASP A 79 1.87 -19.39 6.01
CA ASP A 79 0.41 -19.40 5.88
C ASP A 79 0.00 -19.47 4.40
N ALA A 80 -0.66 -20.57 4.02
CA ALA A 80 -1.10 -20.84 2.65
C ALA A 80 -2.12 -19.81 2.12
N SER A 81 -2.75 -19.05 3.01
CA SER A 81 -3.64 -17.94 2.63
C SER A 81 -2.91 -16.84 1.85
N TYR A 82 -1.59 -16.77 2.00
CA TYR A 82 -0.72 -15.74 1.41
C TYR A 82 0.05 -16.22 0.17
N ASP A 83 -0.09 -17.49 -0.24
CA ASP A 83 0.60 -18.04 -1.41
C ASP A 83 0.22 -17.34 -2.72
N ASN A 84 -1.00 -16.83 -2.80
CA ASN A 84 -1.50 -16.09 -3.96
C ASN A 84 -1.16 -14.59 -3.94
N VAL A 85 -0.30 -14.14 -3.03
CA VAL A 85 0.21 -12.76 -3.05
C VAL A 85 1.22 -12.60 -4.19
N ILE A 86 0.86 -11.73 -5.13
CA ILE A 86 1.64 -11.47 -6.35
C ILE A 86 2.54 -10.23 -6.22
N LEU A 87 2.27 -9.38 -5.22
CA LEU A 87 3.06 -8.19 -4.91
C LEU A 87 2.92 -7.85 -3.44
N HIS A 88 4.04 -7.59 -2.79
CA HIS A 88 4.11 -7.02 -1.45
C HIS A 88 4.41 -5.53 -1.57
N VAL A 89 3.47 -4.68 -1.17
CA VAL A 89 3.66 -3.23 -1.19
C VAL A 89 4.12 -2.80 0.19
N VAL A 90 5.24 -2.10 0.27
CA VAL A 90 5.80 -1.68 1.55
C VAL A 90 6.13 -0.20 1.54
N TYR A 91 6.11 0.42 2.72
CA TYR A 91 6.74 1.73 2.82
C TYR A 91 8.26 1.60 2.69
N GLU A 92 8.89 0.68 3.41
CA GLU A 92 10.33 0.43 3.41
C GLU A 92 10.66 -1.03 3.15
N ASN A 93 11.52 -1.31 2.16
CA ASN A 93 11.99 -2.65 1.86
C ASN A 93 13.29 -2.95 2.63
N ASP A 94 13.17 -3.48 3.84
CA ASP A 94 14.29 -3.72 4.77
C ASP A 94 14.89 -5.14 4.70
N VAL A 95 14.18 -6.11 4.11
CA VAL A 95 14.65 -7.49 3.96
C VAL A 95 14.03 -8.14 2.72
N GLU A 96 14.77 -9.07 2.09
CA GLU A 96 14.22 -9.91 1.02
C GLU A 96 13.24 -10.94 1.58
N ILE A 97 12.02 -10.96 1.03
CA ILE A 97 10.98 -11.92 1.39
C ILE A 97 10.88 -13.04 0.34
N LYS A 98 10.76 -14.27 0.82
CA LYS A 98 10.56 -15.46 0.00
C LYS A 98 9.20 -16.09 0.31
N ARG A 99 8.57 -16.61 -0.73
CA ARG A 99 7.37 -17.45 -0.62
C ARG A 99 7.73 -18.84 -0.07
N MET A 100 6.71 -19.63 0.25
CA MET A 100 6.89 -21.02 0.71
C MET A 100 7.62 -21.91 -0.31
N ASP A 101 7.46 -21.63 -1.61
CA ASP A 101 8.18 -22.35 -2.68
C ASP A 101 9.64 -21.91 -2.86
N GLY A 102 10.12 -20.94 -2.07
CA GLY A 102 11.47 -20.40 -2.12
C GLY A 102 11.67 -19.30 -3.17
N SER A 103 10.67 -18.97 -3.99
CA SER A 103 10.72 -17.84 -4.92
C SER A 103 10.74 -16.51 -4.16
N VAL A 104 11.40 -15.50 -4.71
CA VAL A 104 11.38 -14.14 -4.18
C VAL A 104 10.00 -13.53 -4.45
N LEU A 105 9.40 -12.95 -3.40
CA LEU A 105 8.14 -12.22 -3.52
C LEU A 105 8.44 -10.83 -4.11
N PRO A 106 7.83 -10.44 -5.24
CA PRO A 106 8.03 -9.10 -5.79
C PRO A 106 7.58 -8.03 -4.80
N VAL A 107 8.42 -7.01 -4.57
CA VAL A 107 8.15 -5.92 -3.63
C VAL A 107 8.08 -4.59 -4.36
N LEU A 108 7.07 -3.76 -4.07
CA LEU A 108 7.04 -2.35 -4.45
C LEU A 108 7.27 -1.48 -3.20
N GLU A 109 8.33 -0.67 -3.22
CA GLU A 109 8.63 0.29 -2.15
C GLU A 109 8.00 1.66 -2.43
N LEU A 110 7.34 2.25 -1.42
CA LEU A 110 6.63 3.53 -1.51
C LEU A 110 7.37 4.72 -0.88
N LYS A 111 8.45 4.51 -0.10
CA LYS A 111 9.16 5.55 0.69
C LYS A 111 9.37 6.88 -0.02
N ASN A 112 9.75 6.83 -1.30
CA ASN A 112 10.09 7.99 -2.12
C ASN A 112 9.06 8.25 -3.23
N ARG A 113 7.88 7.63 -3.15
CA ARG A 113 6.80 7.77 -4.15
C ARG A 113 5.58 8.49 -3.58
N ILE A 114 5.48 8.65 -2.26
CA ILE A 114 4.40 9.39 -1.62
C ILE A 114 4.86 10.85 -1.47
N ALA A 115 4.02 11.81 -1.86
CA ALA A 115 4.32 13.22 -1.68
C ALA A 115 4.35 13.58 -0.18
N ASP A 116 5.36 14.32 0.27
CA ASP A 116 5.51 14.73 1.67
C ASP A 116 4.26 15.48 2.19
N GLU A 117 3.64 16.33 1.35
CA GLU A 117 2.40 17.04 1.68
C GLU A 117 1.26 16.08 2.06
N LEU A 118 1.16 14.92 1.41
CA LEU A 118 0.12 13.93 1.73
C LEU A 118 0.37 13.28 3.10
N ILE A 119 1.63 12.98 3.40
CA ILE A 119 2.03 12.43 4.70
C ILE A 119 1.76 13.46 5.81
N GLU A 120 2.20 14.70 5.62
CA GLU A 120 1.96 15.80 6.57
C GLU A 120 0.47 16.03 6.78
N LYS A 121 -0.34 16.02 5.72
CA LYS A 121 -1.79 16.17 5.81
C LYS A 121 -2.42 15.03 6.62
N TYR A 122 -1.98 13.80 6.40
CA TYR A 122 -2.45 12.64 7.16
C TYR A 122 -2.07 12.73 8.64
N GLU A 123 -0.80 13.04 8.95
CA GLU A 123 -0.32 13.20 10.32
C GLU A 123 -1.09 14.32 11.04
N ASN A 124 -1.33 15.46 10.36
CA ASN A 124 -2.14 16.55 10.91
C ASN A 124 -3.57 16.10 11.20
N LEU A 125 -4.25 15.41 10.27
CA LEU A 125 -5.60 14.89 10.49
C LEU A 125 -5.66 13.93 11.69
N PHE A 126 -4.67 13.05 11.82
CA PHE A 126 -4.61 12.07 12.90
C PHE A 126 -4.30 12.71 14.26
N LEU A 127 -3.36 13.66 14.32
CA LEU A 127 -2.97 14.34 15.56
C LEU A 127 -4.00 15.39 16.02
N THR A 128 -4.85 15.87 15.11
CA THR A 128 -5.90 16.87 15.41
C THR A 128 -7.29 16.27 15.59
N LEU A 129 -7.38 14.97 15.90
CA LEU A 129 -8.63 14.27 16.21
C LEU A 129 -9.46 15.03 17.26
N THR A 130 -10.36 15.87 16.75
CA THR A 130 -11.45 16.54 17.44
C THR A 130 -12.74 15.87 16.97
N ASP A 131 -13.90 16.24 17.53
CA ASP A 131 -15.19 15.61 17.16
C ASP A 131 -15.50 15.66 15.65
N PHE A 132 -14.91 16.58 14.89
CA PHE A 132 -15.07 16.69 13.44
C PHE A 132 -13.73 17.02 12.72
N PRO A 133 -13.19 16.13 11.88
CA PRO A 133 -11.88 16.31 11.22
C PRO A 133 -11.74 17.58 10.37
N CYS A 134 -12.84 18.12 9.84
CA CYS A 134 -12.84 19.32 9.01
C CYS A 134 -13.19 20.60 9.77
N ILE A 135 -13.38 20.56 11.09
CA ILE A 135 -13.87 21.71 11.87
C ILE A 135 -12.95 22.94 11.74
N ALA A 136 -11.64 22.74 11.64
CA ALA A 136 -10.67 23.80 11.44
C ALA A 136 -10.84 24.52 10.09
N GLN A 137 -11.39 23.84 9.09
CA GLN A 137 -11.58 24.35 7.72
C GLN A 137 -12.94 25.01 7.51
N ILE A 138 -13.85 24.94 8.50
CA ILE A 138 -15.23 25.45 8.33
C ILE A 138 -15.26 26.96 8.03
N LYS A 139 -14.25 27.71 8.51
CA LYS A 139 -14.13 29.16 8.29
C LYS A 139 -13.59 29.52 6.91
N THR A 140 -13.03 28.56 6.18
CA THR A 140 -12.43 28.77 4.85
C THR A 140 -13.32 28.27 3.72
N VAL A 141 -14.50 27.72 4.04
CA VAL A 141 -15.48 27.28 3.03
C VAL A 141 -16.21 28.50 2.47
N ASP A 142 -16.47 28.49 1.17
CA ASP A 142 -17.22 29.56 0.51
C ASP A 142 -18.60 29.74 1.12
N LYS A 143 -19.08 31.00 1.16
CA LYS A 143 -20.45 31.28 1.57
C LYS A 143 -21.42 30.66 0.57
N LEU A 144 -22.43 29.96 1.09
CA LEU A 144 -23.58 29.54 0.30
C LEU A 144 -24.18 30.78 -0.40
N ILE A 145 -24.16 30.78 -1.72
CA ILE A 145 -24.90 31.73 -2.53
C ILE A 145 -26.31 31.16 -2.66
N VAL A 146 -27.28 31.84 -2.03
CA VAL A 146 -28.72 31.52 -2.10
C VAL A 146 -29.40 32.51 -3.03
#